data_AF-A0A1Q5DE53-F1
#
_entry.id   AF-A0A1Q5DE53-F1
#
_cell.length_a   1.000
_cell.length_b   1.000
_cell.length_c   1.000
_cell.angle_alpha   90.00
_cell.angle_beta   90.00
_cell.angle_gamma   90.00
#
_symmetry.space_group_name_H-M   'P 1'
#
loop_
_entity.id
_entity.type
_entity.pdbx_description
1 polymer ?
#
loop_
_entity_poly.entity_id
_entity_poly.type
_entity_poly.pdbx_seq_one_letter_code
_entity_poly.pdbx_strand_id
1 'polypeptide(L)'
;MRRLLLLGPLLVLTVGCGVVQSSEGEATDMARDTAREAGRLLHSQRPRTAEEVGRSASGIDGVEVMRLTGTSTHEGDGVDVVVRTEGSAYNGWFDVEEITVRRCFSVRVSSSSEWDEEPGDVACPDGLPLAFAPAPEPPPLPYEQLRAKLPRVPEGGRADETEVRRALTAMDLHPEIRTEVRTGERGSVGVLLSVQGNGFDPQDCLLARVAPGATEVWVPSRVQRMPGEGGCTIANALDPLPAPH
;
A
#
# COMPACT_ATOMS: atom_id res chain seq x y z
N MET A 1 16.29 22.03 86.49
CA MET A 1 16.63 23.33 85.87
C MET A 1 17.36 23.07 84.56
N ARG A 2 16.90 23.69 83.46
CA ARG A 2 17.66 24.32 82.34
C ARG A 2 18.98 23.65 81.87
N ARG A 3 19.37 23.51 80.60
CA ARG A 3 18.97 23.98 79.25
C ARG A 3 20.14 23.53 78.31
N LEU A 4 19.87 23.26 77.02
CA LEU A 4 20.76 23.43 75.83
C LEU A 4 21.99 22.47 75.71
N LEU A 5 22.48 21.93 74.58
CA LEU A 5 22.40 22.09 73.10
C LEU A 5 22.89 20.74 72.48
N LEU A 6 22.18 20.11 71.54
CA LEU A 6 22.39 20.11 70.07
C LEU A 6 23.78 19.65 69.58
N LEU A 7 23.86 18.47 68.93
CA LEU A 7 24.83 18.13 67.87
C LEU A 7 24.48 16.81 67.15
N GLY A 8 24.07 16.91 65.87
CA GLY A 8 24.21 15.93 64.78
C GLY A 8 23.29 14.69 64.77
N PRO A 9 22.37 14.59 63.81
CA PRO A 9 22.76 13.87 62.60
C PRO A 9 22.52 14.71 61.34
N LEU A 10 23.62 14.99 60.65
CA LEU A 10 23.65 15.39 59.25
C LEU A 10 23.38 14.15 58.38
N LEU A 11 22.84 14.39 57.18
CA LEU A 11 22.85 13.51 56.01
C LEU A 11 21.85 12.32 55.99
N VAL A 12 20.57 12.61 55.73
CA VAL A 12 19.75 11.86 54.75
C VAL A 12 18.69 12.80 54.15
N LEU A 13 19.08 13.60 53.16
CA LEU A 13 18.16 14.21 52.20
C LEU A 13 18.82 14.08 50.82
N THR A 14 18.93 12.84 50.34
CA THR A 14 19.10 12.60 48.90
C THR A 14 17.78 12.99 48.25
N VAL A 15 17.69 14.25 47.84
CA VAL A 15 16.70 14.74 46.89
C VAL A 15 16.90 13.89 45.64
N GLY A 16 16.03 12.91 45.44
CA GLY A 16 15.91 12.24 44.16
C GLY A 16 15.43 13.28 43.17
N CYS A 17 16.33 13.78 42.32
CA CYS A 17 15.98 14.47 41.09
C CYS A 17 15.32 13.46 40.15
N GLY A 18 14.07 13.08 40.44
CA GLY A 18 13.21 12.45 39.46
C GLY A 18 12.91 13.52 38.42
N VAL A 19 13.34 13.29 37.18
CA VAL A 19 12.95 14.10 36.02
C VAL A 19 11.44 13.99 35.92
N VAL A 20 10.72 15.01 36.39
CA VAL A 20 9.28 15.12 36.16
C VAL A 20 9.14 15.40 34.66
N GLN A 21 8.64 14.42 33.92
CA GLN A 21 8.36 14.56 32.49
C GLN A 21 7.35 15.71 32.34
N SER A 22 7.71 16.72 31.55
CA SER A 22 6.80 17.83 31.29
C SER A 22 5.66 17.35 30.40
N SER A 23 4.48 17.96 30.53
CA SER A 23 3.36 17.74 29.62
C SER A 23 3.74 18.00 28.15
N GLU A 24 4.64 18.95 27.88
CA GLU A 24 5.18 19.16 26.53
C GLU A 24 6.03 17.98 26.04
N GLY A 25 6.78 17.33 26.94
CA GLY A 25 7.54 16.12 26.65
C GLY A 25 6.62 14.94 26.33
N GLU A 26 5.60 14.72 27.15
CA GLU A 26 4.59 13.68 26.92
C GLU A 26 3.82 13.89 25.61
N ALA A 27 3.40 15.13 25.33
CA ALA A 27 2.75 15.48 24.06
C ALA A 27 3.69 15.25 22.86
N THR A 28 5.00 15.49 23.03
CA THR A 28 6.01 15.21 21.99
C THR A 28 6.19 13.71 21.77
N ASP A 29 6.20 12.91 22.84
CA ASP A 29 6.29 11.45 22.75
C ASP A 29 5.05 10.86 22.05
N MET A 30 3.84 11.38 22.33
CA MET A 30 2.63 11.00 21.59
C MET A 30 2.68 11.37 20.09
N ALA A 31 3.23 12.54 19.76
CA ALA A 31 3.46 12.91 18.37
C ALA A 31 4.45 11.95 17.69
N ARG A 32 5.51 11.53 18.41
CA ARG A 32 6.50 10.55 17.93
C ARG A 32 5.88 9.17 17.73
N ASP A 33 5.02 8.73 18.64
CA ASP A 33 4.30 7.45 18.53
C ASP A 33 3.45 7.39 17.27
N THR A 34 2.78 8.50 16.92
CA THR A 34 2.03 8.62 15.65
C THR A 34 2.96 8.48 14.43
N ALA A 35 4.14 9.11 14.47
CA ALA A 35 5.14 8.97 13.41
C ALA A 35 5.71 7.54 13.32
N ARG A 36 5.89 6.85 14.46
CA ARG A 36 6.34 5.45 14.50
C ARG A 36 5.29 4.52 13.89
N GLU A 37 4.01 4.73 14.22
CA GLU A 37 2.92 3.98 13.62
C GLU A 37 2.82 4.22 12.11
N ALA A 38 3.05 5.46 11.65
CA ALA A 38 3.16 5.75 10.24
C ALA A 38 4.30 4.94 9.58
N GLY A 39 5.47 4.83 10.24
CA GLY A 39 6.57 3.97 9.80
C GLY A 39 6.16 2.50 9.66
N ARG A 40 5.47 1.94 10.65
CA ARG A 40 4.95 0.56 10.62
C ARG A 40 3.96 0.31 9.50
N LEU A 41 3.02 1.23 9.29
CA LEU A 41 2.03 1.14 8.22
C LEU A 41 2.67 1.30 6.83
N LEU A 42 3.74 2.08 6.74
CA LEU A 42 4.54 2.22 5.54
C LEU A 42 5.56 1.08 5.38
N HIS A 43 5.82 0.25 6.38
CA HIS A 43 6.76 -0.85 6.23
C HIS A 43 6.21 -1.87 5.23
N SER A 44 6.98 -2.14 4.16
CA SER A 44 6.57 -3.08 3.14
C SER A 44 7.78 -3.62 2.38
N GLN A 45 7.74 -4.92 2.06
CA GLN A 45 8.70 -5.56 1.15
C GLN A 45 8.41 -5.24 -0.33
N ARG A 46 7.27 -4.60 -0.63
CA ARG A 46 6.93 -4.19 -2.00
C ARG A 46 7.76 -2.96 -2.42
N PRO A 47 8.44 -3.00 -3.58
CA PRO A 47 8.99 -1.80 -4.21
C PRO A 47 7.91 -0.76 -4.46
N ARG A 48 8.17 0.46 -4.02
CA ARG A 48 7.30 1.62 -4.23
C ARG A 48 8.13 2.83 -4.61
N THR A 49 7.57 3.66 -5.47
CA THR A 49 8.15 4.99 -5.76
C THR A 49 7.99 5.90 -4.55
N ALA A 50 8.79 6.97 -4.50
CA ALA A 50 8.63 8.00 -3.48
C ALA A 50 7.20 8.57 -3.47
N GLU A 51 6.61 8.81 -4.65
CA GLU A 51 5.25 9.35 -4.76
C GLU A 51 4.19 8.39 -4.19
N GLU A 52 4.32 7.08 -4.41
CA GLU A 52 3.45 6.07 -3.80
C GLU A 52 3.58 6.04 -2.27
N VAL A 53 4.81 6.16 -1.75
CA VAL A 53 5.07 6.26 -0.30
C VAL A 53 4.42 7.53 0.25
N GLY A 54 4.65 8.67 -0.37
CA GLY A 54 4.09 9.96 0.05
C GLY A 54 2.56 9.97 0.03
N ARG A 55 1.94 9.42 -1.03
CA ARG A 55 0.50 9.23 -1.12
C ARG A 55 -0.03 8.34 0.01
N SER A 56 0.62 7.20 0.25
CA SER A 56 0.24 6.29 1.34
C SER A 56 0.34 6.97 2.70
N ALA A 57 1.44 7.69 2.95
CA ALA A 57 1.69 8.42 4.19
C ALA A 57 0.67 9.54 4.42
N SER A 58 0.30 10.29 3.38
CA SER A 58 -0.70 11.35 3.45
C SER A 58 -2.13 10.83 3.73
N GLY A 59 -2.35 9.52 3.54
CA GLY A 59 -3.62 8.86 3.87
C GLY A 59 -3.66 8.30 5.30
N ILE A 60 -2.60 8.47 6.10
CA ILE A 60 -2.56 8.03 7.50
C ILE A 60 -3.12 9.14 8.38
N ASP A 61 -4.09 8.80 9.22
CA ASP A 61 -4.71 9.75 10.14
C ASP A 61 -3.65 10.37 11.07
N GLY A 62 -3.69 11.70 11.22
CA GLY A 62 -2.75 12.44 12.07
C GLY A 62 -1.37 12.70 11.46
N VAL A 63 -1.16 12.37 10.18
CA VAL A 63 0.12 12.54 9.48
C VAL A 63 0.02 13.59 8.38
N GLU A 64 0.87 14.61 8.45
CA GLU A 64 1.08 15.57 7.38
C GLU A 64 2.46 15.35 6.75
N VAL A 65 2.52 15.03 5.45
CA VAL A 65 3.81 14.84 4.76
C VAL A 65 4.41 16.21 4.44
N MET A 66 5.56 16.54 5.02
CA MET A 66 6.21 17.84 4.86
C MET A 66 7.31 17.85 3.80
N ARG A 67 8.03 16.74 3.67
CA ARG A 67 9.10 16.57 2.67
C ARG A 67 9.24 15.10 2.32
N LEU A 68 9.65 14.87 1.08
CA LEU A 68 9.92 13.55 0.54
C LEU A 68 11.25 13.59 -0.20
N THR A 69 12.16 12.69 0.15
CA THR A 69 13.49 12.57 -0.48
C THR A 69 13.74 11.12 -0.90
N GLY A 70 14.44 10.93 -2.02
CA GLY A 70 14.66 9.62 -2.63
C GLY A 70 13.72 9.36 -3.82
N THR A 71 13.95 8.26 -4.52
CA THR A 71 13.22 7.88 -5.75
C THR A 71 12.36 6.64 -5.55
N SER A 72 12.88 5.65 -4.81
CA SER A 72 12.29 4.33 -4.66
C SER A 72 12.71 3.69 -3.34
N THR A 73 11.84 2.86 -2.75
CA THR A 73 12.14 2.12 -1.50
C THR A 73 13.24 1.06 -1.65
N HIS A 74 13.63 0.72 -2.88
CA HIS A 74 14.63 -0.32 -3.18
C HIS A 74 15.92 0.23 -3.81
N GLU A 75 16.07 1.55 -3.89
CA GLU A 75 17.26 2.20 -4.43
C GLU A 75 17.98 2.97 -3.32
N GLY A 76 19.31 2.82 -3.24
CA GLY A 76 20.12 3.54 -2.25
C GLY A 76 19.62 3.33 -0.82
N ASP A 77 19.39 4.44 -0.11
CA ASP A 77 18.90 4.45 1.27
C ASP A 77 17.37 4.36 1.39
N GLY A 78 16.65 4.20 0.27
CA GLY A 78 15.20 4.17 0.20
C GLY A 78 14.56 5.57 0.07
N VAL A 79 13.39 5.71 0.68
CA VAL A 79 12.61 6.97 0.70
C VAL A 79 12.60 7.52 2.12
N ASP A 80 13.05 8.77 2.28
CA ASP A 80 12.95 9.51 3.53
C ASP A 80 11.71 10.42 3.49
N VAL A 81 10.82 10.24 4.46
CA VAL A 81 9.58 10.99 4.61
C VAL A 81 9.68 11.84 5.87
N VAL A 82 9.68 13.15 5.73
CA VAL A 82 9.51 14.05 6.88
C VAL A 82 8.02 14.24 7.09
N VAL A 83 7.52 13.75 8.22
CA VAL A 83 6.12 13.89 8.62
C VAL A 83 6.00 14.90 9.75
N ARG A 84 4.92 15.68 9.76
CA ARG A 84 4.47 16.48 10.89
C ARG A 84 3.30 15.77 11.53
N THR A 85 3.39 15.54 12.83
CA THR A 85 2.34 14.90 13.62
C THR A 85 2.00 15.79 14.81
N GLU A 86 0.81 15.58 15.35
CA GLU A 86 0.33 16.24 16.55
C GLU A 86 0.33 15.25 17.71
N GLY A 87 0.60 15.74 18.91
CA GLY A 87 0.39 14.99 20.13
C GLY A 87 -0.11 15.93 21.22
N SER A 88 -0.89 15.41 22.15
CA SER A 88 -1.48 16.21 23.21
C SER A 88 -1.35 15.55 24.57
N ALA A 89 -1.09 16.34 25.61
CA ALA A 89 -1.01 15.86 26.98
C ALA A 89 -1.56 16.91 27.95
N TYR A 90 -1.98 16.46 29.12
CA TYR A 90 -2.57 17.33 30.14
C TYR A 90 -1.52 17.80 31.14
N ASN A 91 -1.58 19.07 31.56
CA ASN A 91 -0.77 19.56 32.66
C ASN A 91 -1.24 18.97 34.01
N GLY A 92 -0.37 18.23 34.70
CA GLY A 92 -0.66 17.74 36.05
C GLY A 92 -0.41 18.82 37.11
N TRP A 93 -1.47 19.30 37.77
CA TRP A 93 -1.72 19.19 39.23
C TRP A 93 -2.89 20.10 39.67
N PHE A 94 -3.21 21.20 38.96
CA PHE A 94 -4.28 22.12 39.42
C PHE A 94 -5.11 22.83 38.34
N ASP A 95 -4.78 22.68 37.06
CA ASP A 95 -5.60 23.06 35.90
C ASP A 95 -5.46 21.92 34.89
N VAL A 96 -6.53 21.54 34.18
CA VAL A 96 -6.53 20.46 33.17
C VAL A 96 -6.58 21.11 31.79
N GLU A 97 -5.54 21.85 31.48
CA GLU A 97 -5.33 22.43 30.16
C GLU A 97 -4.60 21.40 29.29
N GLU A 98 -5.25 20.98 28.21
CA GLU A 98 -4.62 20.13 27.19
C GLU A 98 -3.61 20.99 26.42
N ILE A 99 -2.37 20.51 26.38
CA ILE A 99 -1.31 21.11 25.57
C ILE A 99 -1.15 20.25 24.34
N THR A 100 -1.37 20.83 23.17
CA THR A 100 -1.08 20.20 21.88
C THR A 100 0.24 20.71 21.33
N VAL A 101 1.13 19.80 20.92
CA VAL A 101 2.35 20.12 20.21
C VAL A 101 2.29 19.60 18.79
N ARG A 102 2.97 20.31 17.89
CA ARG A 102 3.25 19.84 16.53
C ARG A 102 4.74 19.66 16.37
N ARG A 103 5.17 18.47 15.95
CA ARG A 103 6.59 18.11 15.79
C ARG A 103 6.78 17.38 14.47
N CYS A 104 8.02 17.43 13.97
CA CYS A 104 8.36 16.76 12.72
C CYS A 104 9.38 15.67 12.96
N PHE A 105 9.18 14.56 12.26
CA PHE A 105 10.00 13.37 12.38
C PHE A 105 10.37 12.84 10.99
N SER A 106 11.59 12.34 10.85
CA SER A 106 12.03 11.62 9.65
C SER A 106 11.70 10.13 9.80
N VAL A 107 10.92 9.61 8.86
CA VAL A 107 10.58 8.19 8.74
C VAL A 107 11.23 7.64 7.48
N ARG A 108 12.14 6.68 7.65
CA ARG A 108 12.78 5.99 6.53
C ARG A 108 11.93 4.81 6.09
N VAL A 109 11.70 4.71 4.79
CA VAL A 109 10.98 3.61 4.15
C VAL A 109 11.90 2.96 3.13
N SER A 110 12.45 1.80 3.46
CA SER A 110 13.28 1.02 2.55
C SER A 110 13.01 -0.48 2.70
N SER A 111 13.56 -1.30 1.80
CA SER A 111 13.53 -2.76 1.96
C SER A 111 14.39 -3.26 3.14
N SER A 112 15.32 -2.43 3.61
CA SER A 112 16.23 -2.72 4.72
C SER A 112 15.83 -2.08 6.06
N SER A 113 14.87 -1.15 6.07
CA SER A 113 14.39 -0.51 7.29
C SER A 113 13.68 -1.51 8.19
N GLU A 114 13.88 -1.39 9.50
CA GLU A 114 13.20 -2.24 10.47
C GLU A 114 11.72 -1.85 10.58
N TRP A 115 10.84 -2.82 10.89
CA TRP A 115 9.40 -2.56 10.99
C TRP A 115 9.04 -1.53 12.07
N ASP A 116 9.86 -1.45 13.14
CA ASP A 116 9.64 -0.55 14.29
C ASP A 116 10.81 0.43 14.46
N GLU A 117 11.40 0.88 13.34
CA GLU A 117 12.49 1.85 13.38
C GLU A 117 12.04 3.17 14.02
N GLU A 118 12.84 3.67 14.97
CA GLU A 118 12.52 4.88 15.70
C GLU A 118 12.59 6.11 14.78
N PRO A 119 11.52 6.94 14.70
CA PRO A 119 11.55 8.15 13.89
C PRO A 119 12.60 9.15 14.40
N GLY A 120 13.39 9.72 13.50
CA GLY A 120 14.39 10.74 13.85
C GLY A 120 13.75 12.10 14.11
N ASP A 121 14.12 12.79 15.19
CA ASP A 121 13.68 14.17 15.43
C ASP A 121 14.30 15.12 14.39
N VAL A 122 13.47 15.90 13.69
CA VAL A 122 13.92 16.87 12.69
C VAL A 122 13.21 18.21 12.82
N ALA A 123 13.89 19.28 12.38
CA ALA A 123 13.25 20.58 12.27
C ALA A 123 12.12 20.51 11.23
N CYS A 124 10.96 21.06 11.57
CA CYS A 124 9.85 21.13 10.63
C CYS A 124 10.22 21.98 9.41
N PRO A 125 10.16 21.42 8.20
CA PRO A 125 10.32 22.20 6.98
C PRO A 125 9.34 23.37 6.93
N ASP A 126 9.79 24.51 6.41
CA ASP A 126 8.89 25.61 6.09
C ASP A 126 7.95 25.20 4.94
N GLY A 127 6.68 25.58 5.04
CA GLY A 127 5.68 25.38 3.98
C GLY A 127 4.44 24.61 4.41
N LEU A 128 3.56 24.39 3.43
CA LEU A 128 2.37 23.56 3.60
C LEU A 128 2.72 22.07 3.39
N PRO A 129 1.92 21.15 3.96
CA PRO A 129 2.04 19.74 3.65
C PRO A 129 1.96 19.48 2.13
N LEU A 130 2.70 18.48 1.66
CA LEU A 130 2.64 18.00 0.29
C LEU A 130 1.26 17.39 0.01
N ALA A 131 0.73 17.69 -1.17
CA ALA A 131 -0.49 17.08 -1.69
C ALA A 131 -0.14 16.07 -2.79
N PHE A 132 -0.78 14.91 -2.75
CA PHE A 132 -0.60 13.84 -3.74
C PHE A 132 -1.89 13.64 -4.53
N ALA A 133 -1.76 13.51 -5.85
CA ALA A 133 -2.90 13.11 -6.67
C ALA A 133 -3.35 11.69 -6.28
N PRO A 134 -4.63 11.32 -6.45
CA PRO A 134 -5.08 9.93 -6.30
C PRO A 134 -4.22 8.97 -7.14
N ALA A 135 -4.16 7.70 -6.71
CA ALA A 135 -3.48 6.69 -7.52
C ALA A 135 -4.19 6.57 -8.89
N PRO A 136 -3.45 6.43 -10.00
CA PRO A 136 -4.06 6.18 -11.30
C PRO A 136 -4.91 4.92 -11.25
N GLU A 137 -6.17 5.02 -11.68
CA GLU A 137 -7.04 3.85 -11.80
C GLU A 137 -6.64 3.02 -13.02
N PRO A 138 -6.51 1.68 -12.90
CA PRO A 138 -6.24 0.84 -14.05
C PRO A 138 -7.43 0.84 -15.02
N PRO A 139 -7.20 0.68 -16.34
CA PRO A 139 -8.28 0.64 -17.31
C PRO A 139 -9.20 -0.57 -17.05
N PRO A 140 -10.54 -0.39 -17.14
CA PRO A 140 -11.47 -1.46 -16.88
C PRO A 140 -11.41 -2.53 -17.98
N LEU A 141 -11.47 -3.81 -17.60
CA LEU A 141 -11.53 -4.91 -18.56
C LEU A 141 -12.96 -5.08 -19.12
N PRO A 142 -13.11 -5.21 -20.46
CA PRO A 142 -14.42 -5.10 -21.10
C PRO A 142 -15.18 -6.43 -21.15
N TYR A 143 -15.65 -6.92 -19.98
CA TYR A 143 -16.35 -8.22 -19.84
C TYR A 143 -17.50 -8.42 -20.85
N GLU A 144 -18.49 -7.52 -20.81
CA GLU A 144 -19.71 -7.67 -21.63
C GLU A 144 -19.43 -7.53 -23.12
N GLN A 145 -18.54 -6.60 -23.49
CA GLN A 145 -18.16 -6.39 -24.88
C GLN A 145 -17.39 -7.61 -25.43
N LEU A 146 -16.48 -8.19 -24.64
CA LEU A 146 -15.76 -9.41 -25.02
C LEU A 146 -16.74 -10.57 -25.25
N ARG A 147 -17.66 -10.79 -24.30
CA ARG A 147 -18.68 -11.85 -24.38
C ARG A 147 -19.59 -11.72 -25.60
N ALA A 148 -19.92 -10.49 -25.99
CA ALA A 148 -20.77 -10.20 -27.14
C ALA A 148 -20.03 -10.30 -28.48
N LYS A 149 -18.74 -9.94 -28.52
CA LYS A 149 -17.95 -9.86 -29.77
C LYS A 149 -17.26 -11.15 -30.16
N LEU A 150 -16.97 -12.03 -29.21
CA LEU A 150 -16.32 -13.30 -29.53
C LEU A 150 -17.21 -14.18 -30.41
N PRO A 151 -16.63 -14.86 -31.42
CA PRO A 151 -17.39 -15.72 -32.31
C PRO A 151 -18.05 -16.88 -31.55
N ARG A 152 -19.19 -17.33 -32.07
CA ARG A 152 -19.90 -18.51 -31.60
C ARG A 152 -19.65 -19.64 -32.58
N VAL A 153 -19.15 -20.77 -32.08
CA VAL A 153 -18.82 -21.92 -32.90
C VAL A 153 -19.89 -22.99 -32.67
N PRO A 154 -20.59 -23.47 -33.72
CA PRO A 154 -21.53 -24.58 -33.58
C PRO A 154 -20.87 -25.85 -33.06
N GLU A 155 -21.66 -26.77 -32.50
CA GLU A 155 -21.20 -28.12 -32.19
C GLU A 155 -20.61 -28.79 -33.45
N GLY A 156 -19.46 -29.46 -33.30
CA GLY A 156 -18.74 -30.08 -34.41
C GLY A 156 -17.89 -29.14 -35.27
N GLY A 157 -17.93 -27.82 -35.00
CA GLY A 157 -17.08 -26.83 -35.66
C GLY A 157 -15.66 -26.76 -35.10
N ARG A 158 -14.93 -25.71 -35.49
CA ARG A 158 -13.62 -25.34 -34.94
C ARG A 158 -13.53 -23.83 -34.83
N ALA A 159 -13.01 -23.33 -33.70
CA ALA A 159 -12.75 -21.91 -33.52
C ALA A 159 -11.60 -21.45 -34.42
N ASP A 160 -11.75 -20.29 -35.04
CA ASP A 160 -10.72 -19.62 -35.84
C ASP A 160 -10.01 -18.55 -35.01
N GLU A 161 -8.72 -18.74 -34.77
CA GLU A 161 -7.89 -17.77 -34.06
C GLU A 161 -7.84 -16.41 -34.77
N THR A 162 -7.86 -16.39 -36.11
CA THR A 162 -7.81 -15.15 -36.90
C THR A 162 -9.08 -14.33 -36.72
N GLU A 163 -10.24 -15.00 -36.67
CA GLU A 163 -11.52 -14.36 -36.40
C GLU A 163 -11.57 -13.79 -34.98
N VAL A 164 -11.09 -14.55 -33.98
CA VAL A 164 -10.97 -14.09 -32.60
C VAL A 164 -10.06 -12.86 -32.50
N ARG A 165 -8.87 -12.89 -33.12
CA ARG A 165 -7.96 -11.73 -33.14
C ARG A 165 -8.60 -10.51 -33.80
N ARG A 166 -9.32 -10.71 -34.92
CA ARG A 166 -10.06 -9.61 -35.60
C ARG A 166 -11.13 -9.01 -34.69
N ALA A 167 -11.88 -9.84 -33.97
CA ALA A 167 -12.88 -9.37 -33.01
C ALA A 167 -12.24 -8.53 -31.90
N LEU A 168 -11.10 -8.96 -31.36
CA LEU A 168 -10.36 -8.22 -30.33
C LEU A 168 -9.82 -6.88 -30.87
N THR A 169 -9.25 -6.85 -32.08
CA THR A 169 -8.80 -5.60 -32.71
C THR A 169 -9.96 -4.62 -32.90
N ALA A 170 -11.15 -5.11 -33.28
CA ALA A 170 -12.33 -4.27 -33.47
C ALA A 170 -12.93 -3.71 -32.16
N MET A 171 -12.45 -4.16 -30.99
CA MET A 171 -12.87 -3.63 -29.69
C MET A 171 -12.13 -2.35 -29.29
N ASP A 172 -11.02 -2.02 -29.97
CA ASP A 172 -10.20 -0.83 -29.67
C ASP A 172 -9.79 -0.78 -28.17
N LEU A 173 -9.18 -1.87 -27.69
CA LEU A 173 -8.79 -2.03 -26.29
C LEU A 173 -7.76 -0.95 -25.87
N HIS A 174 -7.84 -0.50 -24.62
CA HIS A 174 -6.86 0.42 -24.05
C HIS A 174 -5.43 -0.14 -24.20
N PRO A 175 -4.42 0.68 -24.55
CA PRO A 175 -3.06 0.20 -24.86
C PRO A 175 -2.36 -0.53 -23.71
N GLU A 176 -2.77 -0.28 -22.47
CA GLU A 176 -2.25 -0.97 -21.28
C GLU A 176 -2.87 -2.37 -21.06
N ILE A 177 -3.95 -2.70 -21.77
CA ILE A 177 -4.55 -4.03 -21.72
C ILE A 177 -3.74 -4.94 -22.65
N ARG A 178 -2.91 -5.79 -22.04
CA ARG A 178 -2.22 -6.87 -22.74
C ARG A 178 -3.22 -7.92 -23.18
N THR A 179 -3.11 -8.32 -24.44
CA THR A 179 -3.95 -9.34 -25.06
C THR A 179 -3.10 -10.52 -25.49
N GLU A 180 -3.51 -11.72 -25.10
CA GLU A 180 -2.96 -12.98 -25.60
C GLU A 180 -4.06 -13.84 -26.19
N VAL A 181 -3.75 -14.52 -27.29
CA VAL A 181 -4.66 -15.46 -27.96
C VAL A 181 -3.85 -16.69 -28.33
N ARG A 182 -4.41 -17.87 -28.05
CA ARG A 182 -3.77 -19.13 -28.38
C ARG A 182 -4.81 -20.17 -28.80
N THR A 183 -4.54 -20.84 -29.90
CA THR A 183 -5.27 -22.06 -30.27
C THR A 183 -4.96 -23.18 -29.27
N GLY A 184 -5.99 -23.76 -28.68
CA GLY A 184 -5.91 -24.93 -27.81
C GLY A 184 -6.18 -26.22 -28.56
N GLU A 185 -6.19 -27.31 -27.79
CA GLU A 185 -6.59 -28.61 -28.32
C GLU A 185 -8.09 -28.64 -28.66
N ARG A 186 -8.49 -29.64 -29.44
CA ARG A 186 -9.89 -29.90 -29.84
C ARG A 186 -10.57 -28.73 -30.54
N GLY A 187 -9.80 -27.89 -31.22
CA GLY A 187 -10.32 -26.79 -32.03
C GLY A 187 -10.88 -25.63 -31.22
N SER A 188 -10.39 -25.43 -30.00
CA SER A 188 -10.72 -24.26 -29.17
C SER A 188 -9.69 -23.14 -29.32
N VAL A 189 -10.07 -21.92 -28.95
CA VAL A 189 -9.18 -20.75 -28.87
C VAL A 189 -9.38 -20.08 -27.51
N GLY A 190 -8.28 -19.89 -26.79
CA GLY A 190 -8.24 -19.17 -25.53
C GLY A 190 -7.87 -17.70 -25.76
N VAL A 191 -8.39 -16.82 -24.91
CA VAL A 191 -8.09 -15.40 -24.86
C VAL A 191 -7.79 -15.00 -23.42
N LEU A 192 -6.75 -14.21 -23.23
CA LEU A 192 -6.43 -13.53 -21.99
C LEU A 192 -6.35 -12.02 -22.27
N LEU A 193 -7.15 -11.24 -21.56
CA LEU A 193 -6.96 -9.80 -21.41
C LEU A 193 -6.45 -9.55 -20.00
N SER A 194 -5.39 -8.75 -19.85
CA SER A 194 -4.83 -8.45 -18.53
C SER A 194 -4.25 -7.05 -18.48
N VAL A 195 -4.41 -6.39 -17.34
CA VAL A 195 -3.66 -5.18 -17.00
C VAL A 195 -2.43 -5.60 -16.19
N GLN A 196 -1.30 -4.94 -16.39
CA GLN A 196 -0.12 -5.20 -15.59
C GLN A 196 -0.38 -4.78 -14.15
N GLY A 197 -0.42 -5.75 -13.24
CA GLY A 197 -0.48 -5.48 -11.81
C GLY A 197 0.89 -5.09 -11.25
N ASN A 198 0.91 -4.74 -9.96
CA ASN A 198 2.15 -4.41 -9.24
C ASN A 198 2.95 -5.64 -8.77
N GLY A 199 2.47 -6.86 -9.03
CA GLY A 199 3.13 -8.10 -8.63
C GLY A 199 2.91 -8.51 -7.18
N PHE A 200 2.05 -7.82 -6.43
CA PHE A 200 1.70 -8.12 -5.04
C PHE A 200 0.19 -8.27 -4.84
N ASP A 201 -0.59 -7.45 -5.55
CA ASP A 201 -2.06 -7.46 -5.51
C ASP A 201 -2.65 -8.43 -6.54
N PRO A 202 -3.93 -8.83 -6.38
CA PRO A 202 -4.63 -9.60 -7.40
C PRO A 202 -4.56 -8.89 -8.75
N GLN A 203 -4.06 -9.59 -9.77
CA GLN A 203 -3.97 -9.05 -11.12
C GLN A 203 -5.36 -8.92 -11.73
N ASP A 204 -5.66 -7.81 -12.38
CA ASP A 204 -6.88 -7.68 -13.18
C ASP A 204 -6.71 -8.41 -14.51
N CYS A 205 -7.48 -9.49 -14.67
CA CYS A 205 -7.50 -10.28 -15.87
C CYS A 205 -8.89 -10.83 -16.17
N LEU A 206 -9.14 -11.04 -17.46
CA LEU A 206 -10.36 -11.55 -18.03
C LEU A 206 -9.99 -12.65 -19.01
N LEU A 207 -10.57 -13.83 -18.81
CA LEU A 207 -10.34 -15.00 -19.65
C LEU A 207 -11.55 -15.23 -20.54
N ALA A 208 -11.29 -15.78 -21.72
CA ALA A 208 -12.32 -16.35 -22.54
C ALA A 208 -11.87 -17.62 -23.25
N ARG A 209 -12.82 -18.50 -23.51
CA ARG A 209 -12.65 -19.70 -24.29
C ARG A 209 -13.71 -19.75 -25.37
N VAL A 210 -13.28 -19.82 -26.62
CA VAL A 210 -14.13 -20.08 -27.78
C VAL A 210 -13.95 -21.54 -28.17
N ALA A 211 -14.98 -22.35 -28.04
CA ALA A 211 -14.96 -23.78 -28.35
C ALA A 211 -16.24 -24.18 -29.11
N PRO A 212 -16.23 -25.34 -29.80
CA PRO A 212 -17.44 -25.86 -30.42
C PRO A 212 -18.56 -26.05 -29.39
N GLY A 213 -19.72 -25.45 -29.64
CA GLY A 213 -20.88 -25.48 -28.75
C GLY A 213 -20.87 -24.48 -27.60
N ALA A 214 -19.72 -23.90 -27.24
CA ALA A 214 -19.59 -23.03 -26.07
C ALA A 214 -18.57 -21.90 -26.26
N THR A 215 -19.00 -20.66 -25.99
CA THR A 215 -18.09 -19.52 -25.81
C THR A 215 -18.32 -18.92 -24.43
N GLU A 216 -17.29 -18.99 -23.60
CA GLU A 216 -17.32 -18.62 -22.18
C GLU A 216 -16.37 -17.47 -21.91
N VAL A 217 -16.75 -16.58 -21.00
CA VAL A 217 -15.96 -15.44 -20.55
C VAL A 217 -16.08 -15.34 -19.04
N TRP A 218 -14.96 -15.28 -18.32
CA TRP A 218 -14.95 -15.24 -16.86
C TRP A 218 -13.76 -14.47 -16.30
N VAL A 219 -13.94 -13.97 -15.08
CA VAL A 219 -12.86 -13.41 -14.27
C VAL A 219 -12.48 -14.48 -13.25
N PRO A 220 -11.20 -14.88 -13.16
CA PRO A 220 -10.77 -15.83 -12.13
C PRO A 220 -11.05 -15.29 -10.72
N SER A 221 -11.18 -16.20 -9.76
CA SER A 221 -11.37 -15.81 -8.35
C SER A 221 -10.21 -14.95 -7.85
N ARG A 222 -10.43 -14.14 -6.81
CA ARG A 222 -9.37 -13.28 -6.23
C ARG A 222 -8.10 -14.07 -5.91
N VAL A 223 -8.24 -15.27 -5.34
CA VAL A 223 -7.11 -16.15 -5.00
C VAL A 223 -6.34 -16.53 -6.26
N GLN A 224 -7.01 -17.00 -7.30
CA GLN A 224 -6.36 -17.37 -8.56
C GLN A 224 -5.69 -16.18 -9.28
N ARG A 225 -6.12 -14.95 -8.99
CA ARG A 225 -5.51 -13.73 -9.54
C ARG A 225 -4.30 -13.25 -8.74
N MET A 226 -3.99 -13.86 -7.60
CA MET A 226 -2.78 -13.51 -6.85
C MET A 226 -1.52 -13.88 -7.66
N PRO A 227 -0.43 -13.11 -7.52
CA PRO A 227 0.84 -13.42 -8.13
C PRO A 227 1.29 -14.86 -7.81
N GLY A 228 1.58 -15.65 -8.86
CA GLY A 228 2.03 -17.05 -8.73
C GLY A 228 0.92 -18.11 -8.81
N GLU A 229 -0.36 -17.75 -8.67
CA GLU A 229 -1.48 -18.71 -8.61
C GLU A 229 -2.00 -19.18 -9.99
N GLY A 230 -1.42 -18.69 -11.08
CA GLY A 230 -1.66 -19.17 -12.45
C GLY A 230 -3.04 -18.83 -13.06
N GLY A 231 -3.92 -18.14 -12.34
CA GLY A 231 -5.26 -17.81 -12.82
C GLY A 231 -5.29 -16.83 -13.98
N CYS A 232 -4.37 -15.86 -14.01
CA CYS A 232 -4.25 -14.89 -15.10
C CYS A 232 -3.30 -15.36 -16.21
N THR A 233 -3.57 -16.55 -16.78
CA THR A 233 -2.73 -17.13 -17.84
C THR A 233 -3.54 -17.60 -19.03
N ILE A 234 -2.93 -17.59 -20.22
CA ILE A 234 -3.54 -18.14 -21.42
C ILE A 234 -3.79 -19.66 -21.32
N ALA A 235 -3.00 -20.36 -20.50
CA ALA A 235 -3.21 -21.78 -20.20
C ALA A 235 -4.53 -21.97 -19.44
N ASN A 236 -4.81 -21.14 -18.43
CA ASN A 236 -6.08 -21.19 -17.69
C ASN A 236 -7.29 -20.86 -18.58
N ALA A 237 -7.12 -20.06 -19.64
CA ALA A 237 -8.20 -19.83 -20.62
C ALA A 237 -8.54 -21.09 -21.44
N LEU A 238 -7.55 -21.95 -21.69
CA LEU A 238 -7.73 -23.18 -22.47
C LEU A 238 -8.18 -24.35 -21.60
N ASP A 239 -7.57 -24.46 -20.42
CA ASP A 239 -7.77 -25.51 -19.44
C ASP A 239 -8.04 -24.87 -18.07
N PRO A 240 -9.30 -24.46 -17.79
CA PRO A 240 -9.64 -23.74 -16.57
C PRO A 240 -9.34 -24.54 -15.31
N LEU A 241 -8.69 -23.90 -14.35
CA LEU A 241 -8.54 -24.40 -12.99
C LEU A 241 -9.92 -24.64 -12.36
N PRO A 242 -10.08 -25.70 -11.54
CA PRO A 242 -11.31 -25.92 -10.81
C PRO A 242 -11.62 -24.72 -9.91
N ALA A 243 -12.91 -24.48 -9.67
CA ALA A 243 -13.34 -23.44 -8.74
C ALA A 243 -12.80 -23.75 -7.33
N PRO A 244 -12.29 -22.75 -6.57
CA PRO A 244 -11.89 -22.95 -5.19
C PRO A 244 -13.09 -23.41 -4.36
N HIS A 245 -12.88 -24.40 -3.50
CA HIS A 245 -13.87 -24.96 -2.55
C HIS A 245 -13.97 -24.11 -1.29
#